data_AF-A0A1U8IBF4-F1
#
_entry.id   AF-A0A1U8IBF4-F1
#
_cell.length_a   1.000
_cell.length_b   1.000
_cell.length_c   1.000
_cell.angle_alpha   90.00
_cell.angle_beta   90.00
_cell.angle_gamma   90.00
#
_symmetry.space_group_name_H-M   'P 1'
#
loop_
_entity.id
_entity.type
_entity.pdbx_description
1 polymer ?
#
loop_
_entity_poly.entity_id
_entity_poly.type
_entity_poly.pdbx_seq_one_letter_code
_entity_poly.pdbx_strand_id
1 'polypeptide(L)'
;MMMMLRSLSRPLERCLGVRAGGDALMWHADLKPHASGDFSIAVVQANNCLEDQSQVFTSPFATYVGVYDGHGGPEASRFVNKHLFPFLHKFATEQGGLSADVIKKAFNATEEEFLLKS
;
A
#
# COMPACT_ATOMS: atom_id res chain seq x y z
N MET A 1 -39.68 -11.21 8.93
CA MET A 1 -39.01 -10.44 10.01
C MET A 1 -37.51 -10.76 9.95
N MET A 2 -36.70 -9.73 9.76
CA MET A 2 -35.23 -9.59 9.90
C MET A 2 -34.27 -10.49 9.07
N MET A 3 -33.55 -9.83 8.14
CA MET A 3 -32.31 -10.28 7.50
C MET A 3 -31.14 -10.32 8.51
N MET A 4 -30.07 -11.06 8.22
CA MET A 4 -28.74 -10.41 8.15
C MET A 4 -27.69 -11.21 7.35
N LEU A 5 -27.19 -10.53 6.33
CA LEU A 5 -25.97 -10.71 5.56
C LEU A 5 -24.81 -11.25 6.41
N ARG A 6 -24.35 -12.48 6.13
CA ARG A 6 -23.05 -12.99 6.62
C ARG A 6 -21.99 -13.13 5.52
N SER A 7 -22.24 -12.63 4.31
CA SER A 7 -21.39 -12.94 3.14
C SER A 7 -20.57 -11.78 2.57
N LEU A 8 -20.57 -10.59 3.18
CA LEU A 8 -19.89 -9.41 2.60
C LEU A 8 -18.69 -8.88 3.39
N SER A 9 -18.32 -9.48 4.53
CA SER A 9 -17.18 -9.00 5.33
C SER A 9 -15.82 -9.59 4.94
N ARG A 10 -15.79 -10.69 4.16
CA ARG A 10 -14.53 -11.38 3.80
C ARG A 10 -13.62 -10.69 2.78
N PRO A 11 -14.07 -9.84 1.84
CA PRO A 11 -13.15 -9.19 0.91
C PRO A 11 -12.37 -8.03 1.54
N LEU A 12 -12.89 -7.43 2.63
CA LEU A 12 -12.31 -6.21 3.20
C LEU A 12 -11.09 -6.49 4.09
N GLU A 13 -11.02 -7.66 4.71
CA GLU A 13 -9.85 -8.09 5.51
C GLU A 13 -8.63 -8.45 4.64
N ARG A 14 -8.79 -8.59 3.32
CA ARG A 14 -7.71 -8.94 2.40
C ARG A 14 -6.96 -7.72 1.82
N CYS A 15 -7.56 -6.53 1.90
CA CYS A 15 -6.96 -5.26 1.47
C CYS A 15 -6.50 -4.38 2.64
N LEU A 16 -7.15 -4.47 3.80
CA LEU A 16 -6.66 -3.88 5.03
C LEU A 16 -5.89 -4.99 5.72
N GLY A 17 -4.57 -4.90 5.84
CA GLY A 17 -3.76 -5.85 6.61
C GLY A 17 -4.26 -5.93 8.05
N VAL A 18 -5.28 -6.76 8.29
CA VAL A 18 -5.79 -7.05 9.61
C VAL A 18 -4.61 -7.62 10.37
N ARG A 19 -4.17 -6.87 11.38
CA ARG A 19 -3.12 -7.24 12.33
C ARG A 19 -3.61 -8.45 13.11
N ALA A 20 -3.53 -9.61 12.50
CA ALA A 20 -3.83 -10.88 13.13
C ALA A 20 -2.69 -11.22 14.10
N GLY A 21 -2.80 -10.73 15.34
CA GLY A 21 -2.15 -11.32 16.52
C GLY A 21 -0.64 -11.59 16.46
N GLY A 22 0.14 -10.74 15.78
CA GLY A 22 1.61 -10.81 15.71
C GLY A 22 2.28 -9.60 16.35
N ASP A 23 3.57 -9.73 16.66
CA ASP A 23 4.45 -8.66 17.17
C ASP A 23 4.18 -7.33 16.43
N ALA A 24 3.87 -6.27 17.20
CA ALA A 24 3.46 -4.98 16.66
C ALA A 24 4.53 -4.30 15.77
N LEU A 25 5.74 -4.85 15.77
CA LEU A 25 6.92 -4.43 15.01
C LEU A 25 7.12 -5.19 13.69
N MET A 26 6.18 -6.06 13.32
CA MET A 26 6.21 -6.73 12.03
C MET A 26 4.82 -6.90 11.42
N TRP A 27 4.79 -6.98 10.09
CA TRP A 27 3.66 -7.53 9.37
C TRP A 27 4.14 -8.23 8.12
N HIS A 28 3.38 -9.21 7.67
CA HIS A 28 3.66 -9.90 6.42
C HIS A 28 2.37 -10.22 5.70
N ALA A 29 2.49 -10.43 4.40
CA ALA A 29 1.51 -11.14 3.61
C ALA A 29 2.11 -12.50 3.26
N ASP A 30 1.32 -13.56 3.48
CA ASP A 30 1.63 -14.88 2.97
C ASP A 30 1.80 -14.87 1.45
N LEU A 31 2.29 -16.00 0.92
CA LEU A 31 2.45 -16.19 -0.50
C LEU A 31 1.14 -15.91 -1.26
N LYS A 32 1.21 -15.01 -2.25
CA LYS A 32 0.12 -14.54 -3.09
C LYS A 32 0.41 -14.86 -4.55
N PRO A 33 -0.61 -15.28 -5.33
CA PRO A 33 -0.44 -15.55 -6.75
C PRO A 33 -0.22 -14.27 -7.57
N HIS A 34 0.60 -14.38 -8.61
CA HIS A 34 0.94 -13.34 -9.58
C HIS A 34 0.98 -13.92 -11.01
N ALA A 35 0.90 -13.07 -12.04
CA ALA A 35 0.94 -13.49 -13.44
C ALA A 35 2.26 -14.19 -13.84
N SER A 36 3.32 -14.02 -13.04
CA SER A 36 4.65 -14.58 -13.29
C SER A 36 5.14 -15.54 -12.20
N GLY A 37 4.24 -16.05 -11.34
CA GLY A 37 4.57 -16.94 -10.24
C GLY A 37 3.87 -16.52 -8.94
N ASP A 38 4.53 -16.69 -7.80
CA ASP A 38 4.01 -16.27 -6.50
C ASP A 38 4.92 -15.23 -5.85
N PHE A 39 4.35 -14.37 -4.99
CA PHE A 39 5.10 -13.36 -4.23
C PHE A 39 4.65 -13.31 -2.78
N SER A 40 5.53 -12.90 -1.87
CA SER A 40 5.20 -12.54 -0.50
C SER A 40 5.87 -11.22 -0.15
N ILE A 41 5.38 -10.54 0.89
CA ILE A 41 6.01 -9.32 1.40
C ILE A 41 6.01 -9.35 2.91
N ALA A 42 7.10 -8.88 3.52
CA ALA A 42 7.22 -8.73 4.95
C ALA A 42 7.92 -7.41 5.27
N VAL A 43 7.48 -6.77 6.34
CA VAL A 43 8.16 -5.63 6.94
C VAL A 43 8.44 -6.02 8.38
N VAL A 44 9.70 -5.90 8.77
CA VAL A 44 10.18 -6.19 10.12
C VAL A 44 11.05 -5.02 10.51
N GLN A 45 10.75 -4.38 11.64
CA GLN A 45 11.53 -3.26 12.12
C GLN A 45 12.25 -3.60 13.41
N ALA A 46 13.49 -3.13 13.54
CA ALA A 46 14.33 -3.31 14.72
C ALA A 46 14.14 -2.21 15.79
N ASN A 47 13.22 -1.27 15.56
CA ASN A 47 12.96 -0.11 16.41
C ASN A 47 11.69 -0.30 17.25
N ASN A 48 11.43 0.59 18.22
CA ASN A 48 10.29 0.53 19.14
C ASN A 48 8.93 0.84 18.48
N CYS A 49 8.93 1.34 17.25
CA CYS A 49 7.75 1.62 16.45
C CYS A 49 7.94 1.11 15.03
N LEU A 50 6.84 0.65 14.40
CA LEU A 50 6.82 0.29 12.99
C LEU A 50 6.58 1.54 12.12
N GLU A 51 7.68 2.20 11.77
CA GLU A 51 7.84 3.29 10.82
C GLU A 51 7.88 2.80 9.37
N ASP A 52 8.53 1.67 9.10
CA ASP A 52 8.64 1.15 7.74
C ASP A 52 7.28 0.71 7.18
N GLN A 53 7.03 1.03 5.92
CA GLN A 53 5.82 0.65 5.21
C GLN A 53 6.15 -0.01 3.88
N SER A 54 5.26 -0.87 3.41
CA SER A 54 5.39 -1.44 2.08
C SER A 54 4.03 -1.76 1.47
N GLN A 55 3.98 -1.86 0.15
CA GLN A 55 2.77 -2.23 -0.56
C GLN A 55 3.09 -2.87 -1.91
N VAL A 56 2.18 -3.71 -2.38
CA VAL A 56 2.26 -4.34 -3.69
C VAL A 56 0.93 -4.20 -4.39
N PHE A 57 0.97 -3.71 -5.63
CA PHE A 57 -0.15 -3.75 -6.55
C PHE A 57 0.24 -4.60 -7.76
N THR A 58 -0.57 -5.60 -8.06
CA THR A 58 -0.34 -6.55 -9.16
C THR A 58 -1.40 -6.38 -10.23
N SER A 59 -0.97 -6.43 -11.49
CA SER A 59 -1.84 -6.55 -12.67
C SER A 59 -1.30 -7.64 -13.60
N PRO A 60 -2.07 -8.12 -14.59
CA PRO A 60 -1.60 -9.12 -15.53
C PRO A 60 -0.34 -8.73 -16.32
N PHE A 61 -0.04 -7.43 -16.43
CA PHE A 61 1.05 -6.90 -17.28
C PHE A 61 2.13 -6.14 -16.50
N ALA A 62 1.91 -5.84 -15.22
CA ALA A 62 2.83 -5.04 -14.42
C ALA A 62 2.64 -5.30 -12.92
N THR A 63 3.75 -5.18 -12.19
CA THR A 63 3.79 -5.21 -10.73
C THR A 63 4.38 -3.91 -10.23
N TYR A 64 3.72 -3.30 -9.25
CA TYR A 64 4.20 -2.11 -8.57
C TYR A 64 4.49 -2.48 -7.12
N VAL A 65 5.73 -2.24 -6.70
CA VAL A 65 6.19 -2.51 -5.34
C VAL A 65 6.66 -1.19 -4.74
N GLY A 66 6.14 -0.85 -3.57
CA GLY A 66 6.58 0.28 -2.77
C GLY A 66 7.21 -0.22 -1.48
N VAL A 67 8.41 0.29 -1.17
CA VAL A 67 9.12 0.07 0.09
C VAL A 67 9.52 1.45 0.60
N TYR A 68 9.10 1.78 1.82
CA TYR A 68 9.25 3.12 2.39
C TYR A 68 9.91 2.98 3.77
N ASP A 69 11.17 3.38 3.84
CA ASP A 69 11.96 3.48 5.08
C ASP A 69 11.50 4.73 5.84
N GLY A 70 10.86 4.52 6.98
CA GLY A 70 10.29 5.59 7.79
C GLY A 70 11.26 6.03 8.89
N HIS A 71 11.35 7.33 9.15
CA HIS A 71 12.17 7.85 10.23
C HIS A 71 11.55 9.09 10.88
N GLY A 72 11.67 9.19 12.21
CA GLY A 72 11.16 10.33 12.97
C GLY A 72 9.66 10.28 13.22
N GLY A 73 9.07 9.07 13.16
CA GLY A 73 7.65 8.82 13.23
C GLY A 73 7.13 8.05 12.00
N PRO A 74 6.04 7.26 12.13
CA PRO A 74 5.48 6.48 11.04
C PRO A 74 4.57 7.29 10.08
N GLU A 75 4.36 8.58 10.33
CA GLU A 75 3.35 9.40 9.66
C GLU A 75 3.64 9.53 8.16
N ALA A 76 4.86 9.90 7.78
CA ALA A 76 5.24 10.13 6.38
C ALA A 76 5.18 8.84 5.55
N SER A 77 5.79 7.76 6.02
CA SER A 77 5.78 6.47 5.32
C SER A 77 4.37 5.89 5.18
N ARG A 78 3.52 6.03 6.21
CA ARG A 78 2.09 5.63 6.13
C ARG A 78 1.32 6.50 5.14
N PHE A 79 1.63 7.80 5.09
CA PHE A 79 1.00 8.70 4.14
C PHE A 79 1.36 8.32 2.70
N VAL A 80 2.65 8.11 2.41
CA VAL A 80 3.13 7.66 1.09
C VAL A 80 2.48 6.34 0.69
N ASN A 81 2.46 5.36 1.61
CA ASN A 81 1.79 4.08 1.39
C ASN A 81 0.33 4.28 0.94
N LYS A 82 -0.43 5.08 1.67
CA LYS A 82 -1.85 5.29 1.39
C LYS A 82 -2.14 6.06 0.09
N HIS A 83 -1.28 7.00 -0.32
CA HIS A 83 -1.62 7.98 -1.38
C HIS A 83 -0.88 7.80 -2.70
N LEU A 84 0.36 7.27 -2.69
CA LEU A 84 1.20 7.25 -3.89
C LEU A 84 0.59 6.42 -5.03
N PHE A 85 0.13 5.20 -4.75
CA PHE A 85 -0.48 4.33 -5.77
C PHE A 85 -1.82 4.85 -6.31
N PRO A 86 -2.75 5.37 -5.47
CA PRO A 86 -3.91 6.09 -5.96
C PRO A 86 -3.58 7.24 -6.93
N PHE A 87 -2.60 8.08 -6.61
CA PHE A 87 -2.17 9.14 -7.52
C PHE A 87 -1.55 8.61 -8.81
N LEU A 88 -0.72 7.57 -8.69
CA LEU A 88 -0.12 6.93 -9.85
C LEU A 88 -1.19 6.37 -10.80
N HIS A 89 -2.20 5.69 -10.26
CA HIS A 89 -3.32 5.15 -11.03
C HIS A 89 -4.15 6.27 -11.69
N LYS A 90 -4.46 7.33 -10.94
CA LYS A 90 -5.17 8.50 -11.47
C LYS A 90 -4.42 9.11 -12.65
N PHE A 91 -3.15 9.45 -12.47
CA PHE A 91 -2.37 10.13 -13.51
C PHE A 91 -2.02 9.22 -14.69
N ALA A 92 -1.81 7.92 -14.46
CA ALA A 92 -1.65 6.96 -15.54
C ALA A 92 -2.92 6.87 -16.39
N THR A 93 -4.10 6.89 -15.77
CA THR A 93 -5.39 6.89 -16.48
C THR A 93 -5.58 8.18 -17.29
N GLU A 94 -5.24 9.34 -16.71
CA GLU A 94 -5.34 10.64 -17.38
C GLU A 94 -4.39 10.78 -18.59
N GLN A 95 -3.18 10.21 -18.52
CA GLN A 95 -2.15 10.36 -19.55
C GLN A 95 -2.03 9.15 -20.49
N GLY A 96 -2.90 8.14 -20.35
CA GLY A 96 -2.94 6.98 -21.23
C GLY A 96 -1.87 5.91 -20.95
N GLY A 97 -1.26 5.93 -19.77
CA GLY A 97 -0.30 4.91 -19.34
C GLY A 97 0.68 5.41 -18.29
N LEU A 98 1.52 4.48 -17.81
CA LEU A 98 2.62 4.83 -16.91
C LEU A 98 3.77 5.46 -17.72
N SER A 99 4.30 6.58 -17.23
CA SER A 99 5.47 7.25 -17.77
C SER A 99 6.30 7.87 -16.65
N ALA A 100 7.52 8.30 -16.95
CA ALA A 100 8.34 9.03 -15.99
C ALA A 100 7.65 10.30 -15.46
N ASP A 101 6.88 10.98 -16.30
CA ASP A 101 6.18 12.21 -15.93
C ASP A 101 4.95 11.91 -15.05
N VAL A 102 4.23 10.81 -15.31
CA VAL A 102 3.17 10.32 -14.43
C VAL A 102 3.70 9.98 -13.04
N ILE A 103 4.86 9.30 -12.96
CA ILE A 103 5.50 8.97 -11.69
C ILE A 103 5.87 10.25 -10.93
N LYS A 104 6.57 11.19 -11.58
CA LYS A 104 6.92 12.48 -10.96
C LYS A 104 5.69 13.24 -10.46
N LYS A 105 4.63 13.30 -11.27
CA LYS A 105 3.37 13.96 -10.89
C LYS A 105 2.72 13.30 -9.68
N ALA A 106 2.75 11.96 -9.59
CA ALA A 106 2.24 11.22 -8.44
C ALA A 106 3.02 11.50 -7.15
N PHE A 107 4.36 11.54 -7.23
CA PHE A 107 5.20 11.91 -6.10
C PHE A 107 4.95 13.35 -5.65
N ASN A 108 4.93 14.32 -6.58
CA ASN A 108 4.66 15.72 -6.24
C ASN A 108 3.30 15.90 -5.57
N ALA A 109 2.24 15.27 -6.09
CA ALA A 109 0.92 15.34 -5.49
C ALA A 109 0.87 14.69 -4.10
N THR A 110 1.63 13.60 -3.89
CA THR A 110 1.74 12.95 -2.57
C THR A 110 2.44 13.88 -1.57
N GLU A 111 3.52 14.54 -1.98
CA GLU A 111 4.28 15.49 -1.16
C GLU A 111 3.44 16.73 -0.81
N GLU A 112 2.82 17.35 -1.81
CA GLU A 112 1.96 18.53 -1.64
C GLU A 112 0.78 18.22 -0.70
N GLU A 113 0.13 17.06 -0.88
CA GLU A 113 -0.98 16.68 0.00
C GLU A 113 -0.52 16.38 1.42
N PHE A 114 0.67 15.78 1.59
CA PHE A 114 1.25 15.57 2.91
C PHE A 114 1.43 16.91 3.63
N LEU A 115 2.12 17.87 3.02
CA LEU A 115 2.39 19.18 3.63
C LEU A 115 1.12 19.99 3.97
N LEU A 116 0.01 19.74 3.28
CA LEU A 116 -1.27 20.41 3.53
C LEU A 116 -2.14 19.72 4.58
N LYS A 117 -1.89 18.44 4.88
CA LYS A 117 -2.74 17.60 5.74
C LYS A 117 -2.02 16.94 6.92
N SER A 118 -0.69 17.03 6.99
CA SER A 118 0.17 16.51 8.06
C SER A 118 0.24 17.44 9.25
#